data_AF-A0A644YYH0-F1
#
_entry.id   AF-A0A644YYH0-F1
#
_cell.length_a   1.000
_cell.length_b   1.000
_cell.length_c   1.000
_cell.angle_alpha   90.00
_cell.angle_beta   90.00
_cell.angle_gamma   90.00
#
_symmetry.space_group_name_H-M   'P 1'
#
loop_
_entity.id
_entity.type
_entity.pdbx_description
1 polymer ?
#
loop_
_entity_poly.entity_id
_entity_poly.type
_entity_poly.pdbx_seq_one_letter_code
_entity_poly.pdbx_strand_id
1 'polypeptide(L)'
;MDDIRRYKNNLNEERNSAALYKAMAVLEKNPTIKDIYYRLAATEEKHALKWETLLVEKDASIPSFHLSLRTKTLIWLMEKFGPDFVLPSMVSSEDIAANDYANQPEASEMVSSERAHAILLGQLNNSEQLSGLDGPTLAKMEGRHRSAGGNTLRAAVLGASDGLVSNFNLVMGVAGAAVSSSNILLTGIAGLLAGGISMALGEWISVQSSRELYERQIGIEKEEIETNPEEEIEELILIYQAKGISEEVARPLAIKLLQNPDTALDTLARDELGIDPDDLGGSAFVAAFTSFLLFSVGAIIPVIPFFILTGQTAVYTSIAFSTVGLFLVGAITTLFTGRNIFYSGLRQIIFGLLAAAATYFIGSLIGVSLS
;
A
#
# COMPACT_ATOMS: atom_id res chain seq x y z
N MET A 1 -25.80 8.39 28.21
CA MET A 1 -26.28 7.93 26.87
C MET A 1 -25.13 7.74 25.90
N ASP A 2 -24.04 8.49 26.02
CA ASP A 2 -22.86 8.37 25.13
C ASP A 2 -22.11 7.04 25.33
N ASP A 3 -21.92 6.61 26.58
CA ASP A 3 -21.20 5.35 26.88
C ASP A 3 -21.92 4.10 26.35
N ILE A 4 -23.25 4.03 26.44
CA ILE A 4 -24.03 2.88 25.91
C ILE A 4 -23.89 2.80 24.39
N ARG A 5 -23.86 3.95 23.70
CA ARG A 5 -23.65 3.97 22.25
C ARG A 5 -22.23 3.53 21.91
N ARG A 6 -21.22 4.02 22.65
CA ARG A 6 -19.82 3.63 22.49
C ARG A 6 -19.63 2.13 22.70
N TYR A 7 -20.15 1.57 23.79
CA TYR A 7 -20.06 0.12 24.07
C TYR A 7 -20.74 -0.72 23.00
N LYS A 8 -21.87 -0.26 22.44
CA LYS A 8 -22.53 -0.95 21.32
C LYS A 8 -21.70 -0.93 20.04
N ASN A 9 -20.98 0.17 19.79
CA ASN A 9 -20.07 0.27 18.65
C ASN A 9 -18.85 -0.65 18.85
N ASN A 10 -18.18 -0.58 20.01
CA ASN A 10 -17.04 -1.44 20.33
C ASN A 10 -17.44 -2.93 20.23
N LEU A 11 -18.55 -3.34 20.86
CA LEU A 11 -19.10 -4.69 20.74
C LEU A 11 -19.31 -5.13 19.28
N ASN A 12 -19.75 -4.21 18.42
CA ASN A 12 -19.95 -4.52 17.01
C ASN A 12 -18.63 -4.68 16.27
N GLU A 13 -17.63 -3.83 16.52
CA GLU A 13 -16.28 -3.98 15.93
C GLU A 13 -15.65 -5.31 16.35
N GLU A 14 -15.64 -5.64 17.65
CA GLU A 14 -15.09 -6.91 18.17
C GLU A 14 -15.67 -8.15 17.49
N ARG A 15 -17.00 -8.21 17.39
CA ARG A 15 -17.69 -9.34 16.74
C ARG A 15 -17.37 -9.41 15.24
N ASN A 16 -17.11 -8.26 14.59
CA ASN A 16 -16.71 -8.22 13.18
C ASN A 16 -15.23 -8.64 12.99
N SER A 17 -14.32 -8.23 13.86
CA SER A 17 -12.91 -8.69 13.88
C SER A 17 -12.82 -10.19 14.12
N ALA A 18 -13.55 -10.71 15.12
CA ALA A 18 -13.66 -12.15 15.40
C ALA A 18 -14.10 -12.94 14.15
N ALA A 19 -15.08 -12.43 13.41
CA ALA A 19 -15.59 -13.08 12.20
C ALA A 19 -14.56 -13.05 11.06
N LEU A 20 -13.80 -11.96 10.92
CA LEU A 20 -12.70 -11.85 9.94
C LEU A 20 -11.59 -12.85 10.24
N TYR A 21 -11.12 -12.92 11.49
CA TYR A 21 -10.09 -13.88 11.90
C TYR A 21 -10.53 -15.33 11.69
N LYS A 22 -11.79 -15.68 12.00
CA LYS A 22 -12.32 -17.02 11.71
C LYS A 22 -12.31 -17.32 10.22
N ALA A 23 -12.66 -16.34 9.39
CA ALA A 23 -12.66 -16.51 7.94
C ALA A 23 -11.22 -16.69 7.40
N MET A 24 -10.25 -15.93 7.93
CA MET A 24 -8.82 -16.12 7.63
C MET A 24 -8.33 -17.52 8.04
N ALA A 25 -8.66 -17.98 9.24
CA ALA A 25 -8.31 -19.32 9.73
C ALA A 25 -8.88 -20.46 8.86
N VAL A 26 -10.07 -20.27 8.28
CA VAL A 26 -10.68 -21.27 7.39
C VAL A 26 -9.94 -21.36 6.06
N LEU A 27 -9.48 -20.23 5.52
CA LEU A 27 -8.79 -20.15 4.23
C LEU A 27 -7.28 -20.43 4.33
N GLU A 28 -6.71 -20.31 5.52
CA GLU A 28 -5.29 -20.54 5.78
C GLU A 28 -4.91 -22.03 5.62
N LYS A 29 -3.83 -22.27 4.88
CA LYS A 29 -3.30 -23.61 4.58
C LYS A 29 -2.25 -24.04 5.61
N ASN A 30 -1.49 -23.10 6.16
CA ASN A 30 -0.49 -23.36 7.17
C ASN A 30 -1.16 -23.63 8.53
N PRO A 31 -1.01 -24.84 9.11
CA PRO A 31 -1.68 -25.19 10.36
C PRO A 31 -1.26 -24.31 11.55
N THR A 32 -0.04 -23.78 11.55
CA THR A 32 0.46 -22.90 12.61
C THR A 32 -0.19 -21.52 12.53
N ILE A 33 -0.21 -20.91 11.34
CA ILE A 33 -0.83 -19.59 11.12
C ILE A 33 -2.34 -19.66 11.34
N LYS A 34 -2.96 -20.76 10.92
CA LYS A 34 -4.37 -21.06 11.19
C LYS A 34 -4.69 -21.08 12.68
N ASP A 35 -3.83 -21.69 13.52
CA ASP A 35 -4.01 -21.68 14.97
C ASP A 35 -3.91 -20.27 15.54
N ILE A 36 -2.99 -19.45 15.03
CA ILE A 36 -2.86 -18.04 15.42
C ILE A 36 -4.16 -17.27 15.12
N TYR A 37 -4.72 -17.37 13.91
CA TYR A 37 -5.99 -16.72 13.58
C TYR A 37 -7.16 -17.20 14.45
N TYR A 38 -7.22 -18.47 14.82
CA TYR A 38 -8.25 -18.94 15.77
C TYR A 38 -8.06 -18.38 17.17
N ARG A 39 -6.82 -18.19 17.63
CA ARG A 39 -6.52 -17.57 18.92
C ARG A 39 -6.92 -16.10 18.93
N LEU A 40 -6.56 -15.35 17.88
CA LEU A 40 -6.98 -13.94 17.70
C LEU A 40 -8.50 -13.84 17.73
N ALA A 41 -9.21 -14.67 16.95
CA ALA A 41 -10.67 -14.71 16.96
C ALA A 41 -11.25 -14.99 18.36
N ALA A 42 -10.64 -15.90 19.12
CA ALA A 42 -11.09 -16.25 20.46
C ALA A 42 -10.84 -15.11 21.47
N THR A 43 -9.82 -14.29 21.25
CA THR A 43 -9.56 -13.09 22.05
C THR A 43 -10.61 -12.01 21.78
N GLU A 44 -10.93 -11.72 20.52
CA GLU A 44 -12.01 -10.75 20.20
C GLU A 44 -13.38 -11.20 20.70
N GLU A 45 -13.63 -12.50 20.74
CA GLU A 45 -14.85 -13.01 21.37
C GLU A 45 -14.89 -12.73 22.87
N LYS A 46 -13.74 -12.72 23.57
CA LYS A 46 -13.67 -12.31 24.97
C LYS A 46 -13.85 -10.81 25.14
N HIS A 47 -13.25 -10.01 24.26
CA HIS A 47 -13.45 -8.55 24.24
C HIS A 47 -14.93 -8.21 24.02
N ALA A 48 -15.58 -8.86 23.05
CA ALA A 48 -17.02 -8.76 22.83
C ALA A 48 -17.83 -9.11 24.10
N LEU A 49 -17.50 -10.20 24.79
CA LEU A 49 -18.17 -10.58 26.04
C LEU A 49 -18.00 -9.54 27.16
N LYS A 50 -16.84 -8.87 27.23
CA LYS A 50 -16.62 -7.77 28.18
C LYS A 50 -17.56 -6.60 27.90
N TRP A 51 -17.72 -6.21 26.63
CA TRP A 51 -18.69 -5.16 26.26
C TRP A 51 -20.15 -5.57 26.48
N GLU A 52 -20.51 -6.84 26.24
CA GLU A 52 -21.84 -7.35 26.59
C GLU A 52 -22.12 -7.24 28.08
N THR A 53 -21.15 -7.61 28.92
CA THR A 53 -21.26 -7.53 30.38
C THR A 53 -21.49 -6.09 30.84
N LEU A 54 -20.69 -5.15 30.33
CA LEU A 54 -20.84 -3.71 30.64
C LEU A 54 -22.19 -3.13 30.16
N LEU A 55 -22.74 -3.63 29.04
CA LEU A 55 -24.08 -3.25 28.59
C LEU A 55 -25.16 -3.78 29.53
N VAL A 56 -25.05 -5.03 29.98
CA VAL A 56 -25.99 -5.63 30.94
C VAL A 56 -25.95 -4.92 32.29
N GLU A 57 -24.76 -4.58 32.80
CA GLU A 57 -24.59 -3.82 34.05
C GLU A 57 -25.24 -2.42 34.00
N LYS A 58 -25.37 -1.84 32.80
CA LYS A 58 -26.05 -0.57 32.57
C LYS A 58 -27.52 -0.71 32.15
N ASP A 59 -28.12 -1.90 32.35
CA ASP A 59 -29.50 -2.24 31.97
C ASP A 59 -29.79 -1.97 30.47
N ALA A 60 -28.78 -2.07 29.61
CA ALA A 60 -28.90 -1.84 28.18
C ALA A 60 -29.11 -3.15 27.41
N SER A 61 -29.91 -3.09 26.34
CA SER A 61 -30.12 -4.24 25.46
C SER A 61 -28.87 -4.56 24.62
N ILE A 62 -28.54 -5.85 24.53
CA ILE A 62 -27.49 -6.38 23.65
C ILE A 62 -28.02 -6.37 22.20
N PRO A 63 -27.36 -5.67 21.26
CA PRO A 63 -27.78 -5.66 19.87
C PRO A 63 -27.56 -7.03 19.20
N SER A 64 -28.45 -7.39 18.27
CA SER A 64 -28.28 -8.58 17.44
C SER A 64 -27.12 -8.39 16.46
N PHE A 65 -26.28 -9.42 16.35
CA PHE A 65 -25.09 -9.36 15.51
C PHE A 65 -25.42 -9.59 14.04
N HIS A 66 -24.89 -8.71 13.19
CA HIS A 66 -24.87 -8.88 11.75
C HIS A 66 -23.50 -8.44 11.24
N LEU A 67 -22.95 -9.17 10.27
CA LEU A 67 -21.70 -8.77 9.62
C LEU A 67 -21.88 -7.41 8.95
N SER A 68 -20.95 -6.49 9.23
CA SER A 68 -20.90 -5.17 8.62
C SER A 68 -20.68 -5.26 7.11
N LEU A 69 -21.04 -4.21 6.36
CA LEU A 69 -20.80 -4.19 4.91
C LEU A 69 -19.29 -4.23 4.60
N ARG A 70 -18.47 -3.56 5.40
CA ARG A 70 -17.00 -3.59 5.32
C ARG A 70 -16.49 -5.02 5.51
N THR A 71 -16.90 -5.69 6.59
CA THR A 71 -16.50 -7.07 6.89
C THR A 71 -16.91 -8.05 5.79
N LYS A 72 -18.14 -7.95 5.28
CA LYS A 72 -18.58 -8.78 4.12
C LYS A 72 -17.71 -8.56 2.88
N THR A 73 -17.34 -7.30 2.63
CA THR A 73 -16.49 -6.93 1.49
C THR A 73 -15.08 -7.49 1.67
N LEU A 74 -14.50 -7.38 2.87
CA LEU A 74 -13.18 -7.93 3.18
C LEU A 74 -13.17 -9.46 3.09
N ILE A 75 -14.17 -10.15 3.63
CA ILE A 75 -14.30 -11.62 3.48
C ILE A 75 -14.38 -11.99 1.99
N TRP A 76 -15.18 -11.28 1.20
CA TRP A 76 -15.28 -11.53 -0.24
C TRP A 76 -13.96 -11.30 -0.97
N LEU A 77 -13.24 -10.21 -0.66
CA LEU A 77 -11.93 -9.91 -1.23
C LEU A 77 -10.92 -10.99 -0.86
N MET A 78 -10.91 -11.42 0.40
CA MET A 78 -10.07 -12.48 0.92
C MET A 78 -10.36 -13.83 0.25
N GLU A 79 -11.61 -14.21 0.06
CA GLU A 79 -11.99 -15.44 -0.66
C GLU A 79 -11.56 -15.41 -2.14
N LYS A 80 -11.45 -14.22 -2.75
CA LYS A 80 -11.10 -14.05 -4.17
C LYS A 80 -9.60 -13.91 -4.41
N PHE A 81 -8.90 -13.20 -3.54
CA PHE A 81 -7.51 -12.78 -3.73
C PHE A 81 -6.54 -13.37 -2.71
N GLY A 82 -7.06 -14.04 -1.67
CA GLY A 82 -6.28 -14.65 -0.59
C GLY A 82 -6.23 -13.80 0.69
N PRO A 83 -5.81 -14.38 1.83
CA PRO A 83 -5.64 -13.70 3.12
C PRO A 83 -4.72 -12.47 3.06
N ASP A 84 -3.65 -12.53 2.27
CA ASP A 84 -2.63 -11.48 2.20
C ASP A 84 -3.17 -10.16 1.64
N PHE A 85 -4.22 -10.22 0.82
CA PHE A 85 -4.84 -9.02 0.26
C PHE A 85 -5.52 -8.15 1.32
N VAL A 86 -6.01 -8.76 2.40
CA VAL A 86 -6.75 -8.06 3.46
C VAL A 86 -5.92 -7.83 4.72
N LEU A 87 -4.78 -8.52 4.87
CA LEU A 87 -3.88 -8.41 6.02
C LEU A 87 -3.52 -6.95 6.38
N PRO A 88 -3.13 -6.07 5.43
CA PRO A 88 -2.82 -4.67 5.77
C PRO A 88 -4.01 -3.89 6.33
N SER A 89 -5.23 -4.22 5.88
CA SER A 89 -6.45 -3.58 6.40
C SER A 89 -6.82 -4.09 7.79
N MET A 90 -6.43 -5.32 8.14
CA MET A 90 -6.58 -5.89 9.47
C MET A 90 -5.58 -5.25 10.44
N VAL A 91 -4.29 -5.21 10.09
CA VAL A 91 -3.25 -4.56 10.91
C VAL A 91 -3.64 -3.11 11.23
N SER A 92 -4.04 -2.34 10.21
CA SER A 92 -4.51 -0.96 10.41
C SER A 92 -5.78 -0.87 11.27
N SER A 93 -6.63 -1.90 11.29
CA SER A 93 -7.83 -1.92 12.12
C SER A 93 -7.49 -2.19 13.60
N GLU A 94 -6.53 -3.06 13.89
CA GLU A 94 -6.05 -3.33 15.25
C GLU A 94 -5.31 -2.10 15.84
N ASP A 95 -4.47 -1.42 15.04
CA ASP A 95 -3.82 -0.17 15.45
C ASP A 95 -4.84 0.91 15.85
N ILE A 96 -5.93 1.02 15.07
CA ILE A 96 -7.00 1.98 15.39
C ILE A 96 -7.73 1.57 16.67
N ALA A 97 -7.99 0.27 16.87
CA ALA A 97 -8.66 -0.24 18.06
C ALA A 97 -7.85 0.00 19.33
N ALA A 98 -6.53 -0.28 19.30
CA ALA A 98 -5.61 0.01 20.41
C ALA A 98 -5.66 1.50 20.81
N ASN A 99 -5.57 2.40 19.83
CA ASN A 99 -5.65 3.84 20.04
C ASN A 99 -7.01 4.31 20.58
N ASP A 100 -8.10 3.74 20.07
CA ASP A 100 -9.46 4.06 20.53
C ASP A 100 -9.72 3.56 21.96
N TYR A 101 -9.10 2.45 22.37
CA TYR A 101 -9.19 1.86 23.71
C TYR A 101 -8.30 2.53 24.74
N ALA A 102 -7.15 3.07 24.34
CA ALA A 102 -6.26 3.84 25.23
C ALA A 102 -6.99 5.02 25.91
N ASN A 103 -8.01 5.58 25.24
CA ASN A 103 -8.81 6.68 25.75
C ASN A 103 -10.04 6.24 26.59
N GLN A 104 -10.20 4.94 26.86
CA GLN A 104 -11.35 4.36 27.55
C GLN A 104 -10.90 3.59 28.81
N PRO A 105 -11.21 4.09 30.02
CA PRO A 105 -10.79 3.44 31.27
C PRO A 105 -11.26 1.99 31.42
N GLU A 106 -12.40 1.64 30.83
CA GLU A 106 -12.97 0.28 30.88
C GLU A 106 -12.27 -0.70 29.92
N ALA A 107 -11.51 -0.17 28.95
CA ALA A 107 -10.81 -0.93 27.91
C ALA A 107 -9.29 -0.97 28.08
N SER A 108 -8.74 -0.35 29.14
CA SER A 108 -7.29 -0.31 29.39
C SER A 108 -6.61 -1.68 29.37
N GLU A 109 -7.29 -2.71 29.90
CA GLU A 109 -6.79 -4.09 29.88
C GLU A 109 -6.81 -4.76 28.49
N MET A 110 -7.51 -4.19 27.52
CA MET A 110 -7.59 -4.72 26.14
C MET A 110 -6.56 -4.08 25.21
N VAL A 111 -6.05 -2.89 25.53
CA VAL A 111 -5.06 -2.15 24.71
C VAL A 111 -3.85 -3.01 24.36
N SER A 112 -3.25 -3.65 25.38
CA SER A 112 -2.09 -4.52 25.19
C SER A 112 -2.38 -5.75 24.33
N SER A 113 -3.63 -6.22 24.33
CA SER A 113 -4.05 -7.33 23.47
C SER A 113 -4.20 -6.88 22.02
N GLU A 114 -4.82 -5.72 21.77
CA GLU A 114 -4.99 -5.16 20.42
C GLU A 114 -3.63 -4.86 19.77
N ARG A 115 -2.67 -4.32 20.54
CA ARG A 115 -1.30 -4.11 20.05
C ARG A 115 -0.60 -5.41 19.72
N ALA A 116 -0.70 -6.41 20.61
CA ALA A 116 -0.18 -7.74 20.34
C ALA A 116 -0.79 -8.37 19.07
N HIS A 117 -2.07 -8.12 18.77
CA HIS A 117 -2.71 -8.55 17.53
C HIS A 117 -2.10 -7.85 16.30
N ALA A 118 -1.96 -6.52 16.34
CA ALA A 118 -1.38 -5.73 15.27
C ALA A 118 0.06 -6.21 14.93
N ILE A 119 0.88 -6.42 15.96
CA ILE A 119 2.26 -6.93 15.83
C ILE A 119 2.27 -8.32 15.19
N LEU A 120 1.49 -9.26 15.72
CA LEU A 120 1.44 -10.63 15.20
C LEU A 120 1.01 -10.66 13.73
N LEU A 121 0.01 -9.86 13.35
CA LEU A 121 -0.47 -9.76 11.98
C LEU A 121 0.54 -9.07 11.05
N GLY A 122 1.21 -8.03 11.52
CA GLY A 122 2.29 -7.36 10.81
C GLY A 122 3.45 -8.31 10.51
N GLN A 123 3.80 -9.16 11.46
CA GLN A 123 4.81 -10.19 11.26
C GLN A 123 4.36 -11.32 10.33
N LEU A 124 3.10 -11.75 10.41
CA LEU A 124 2.55 -12.73 9.45
C LEU A 124 2.61 -12.20 8.01
N ASN A 125 2.28 -10.93 7.80
CA ASN A 125 2.40 -10.25 6.51
C ASN A 125 3.84 -10.24 5.97
N ASN A 126 4.85 -10.17 6.86
CA ASN A 126 6.26 -10.22 6.49
C ASN A 126 6.84 -11.65 6.40
N SER A 127 6.21 -12.64 7.06
CA SER A 127 6.69 -14.02 7.17
C SER A 127 6.55 -14.83 5.87
N GLU A 128 5.53 -14.55 5.04
CA GLU A 128 5.43 -15.16 3.71
C GLU A 128 6.62 -14.76 2.81
N GLN A 129 7.18 -13.56 3.00
CA GLN A 129 8.41 -13.12 2.33
C GLN A 129 9.67 -13.87 2.79
N LEU A 130 9.62 -14.51 3.96
CA LEU A 130 10.72 -15.28 4.58
C LEU A 130 10.58 -16.80 4.39
N SER A 131 9.41 -17.30 3.95
CA SER A 131 9.13 -18.74 3.78
C SER A 131 9.85 -19.44 2.61
N GLY A 132 10.78 -18.75 1.93
CA GLY A 132 11.47 -19.23 0.73
C GLY A 132 13.00 -19.28 0.79
N LEU A 133 13.65 -19.05 1.93
CA LEU A 133 15.12 -18.92 1.97
C LEU A 133 15.75 -19.72 3.12
N ASP A 134 16.56 -20.72 2.77
CA ASP A 134 17.37 -21.50 3.70
C ASP A 134 18.32 -20.59 4.51
N GLY A 135 18.44 -20.88 5.80
CA GLY A 135 19.22 -20.13 6.79
C GLY A 135 20.69 -19.79 6.44
N PRO A 136 21.43 -20.55 5.60
CA PRO A 136 22.78 -20.17 5.19
C PRO A 136 22.83 -19.11 4.07
N THR A 137 21.70 -18.84 3.38
CA THR A 137 21.58 -17.77 2.40
C THR A 137 21.26 -16.41 3.01
N LEU A 138 20.69 -16.37 4.23
CA LEU A 138 20.43 -15.14 4.98
C LEU A 138 21.74 -14.49 5.46
N ALA A 139 22.67 -15.27 6.01
CA ALA A 139 24.01 -14.78 6.40
C ALA A 139 24.88 -14.33 5.21
N LYS A 140 24.51 -14.72 3.97
CA LYS A 140 25.18 -14.27 2.73
C LYS A 140 24.46 -13.11 2.04
N MET A 141 23.28 -12.73 2.52
CA MET A 141 22.48 -11.58 2.06
C MET A 141 22.62 -10.34 2.95
N GLU A 142 23.07 -10.47 4.19
CA GLU A 142 23.42 -9.31 5.06
C GLU A 142 24.64 -8.53 4.53
N GLY A 143 25.44 -9.11 3.63
CA GLY A 143 26.69 -8.49 3.15
C GLY A 143 26.62 -7.81 1.77
N ARG A 144 25.47 -7.73 1.10
CA ARG A 144 25.38 -7.12 -0.24
C ARG A 144 24.06 -6.38 -0.45
N HIS A 145 24.11 -5.06 -0.34
CA HIS A 145 23.22 -4.08 -0.96
C HIS A 145 22.03 -4.68 -1.72
N ARG A 146 20.88 -4.82 -1.07
CA ARG A 146 19.61 -4.99 -1.80
C ARG A 146 19.27 -3.66 -2.48
N SER A 147 19.85 -3.48 -3.66
CA SER A 147 19.19 -2.99 -4.86
C SER A 147 18.21 -1.81 -4.69
N ALA A 148 18.73 -0.64 -4.36
CA ALA A 148 18.08 0.63 -4.67
C ALA A 148 17.75 0.76 -6.18
N GLY A 149 18.33 -0.05 -7.07
CA GLY A 149 18.13 0.03 -8.53
C GLY A 149 16.89 -0.70 -9.10
N GLY A 150 16.31 -1.69 -8.41
CA GLY A 150 15.22 -2.51 -8.96
C GLY A 150 13.85 -1.82 -8.89
N ASN A 151 13.52 -1.28 -7.71
CA ASN A 151 12.26 -0.56 -7.49
C ASN A 151 12.27 0.81 -8.17
N THR A 152 13.41 1.50 -8.20
CA THR A 152 13.57 2.80 -8.88
C THR A 152 13.46 2.67 -10.40
N LEU A 153 14.08 1.65 -11.01
CA LEU A 153 13.94 1.43 -12.45
C LEU A 153 12.52 1.00 -12.82
N ARG A 154 11.84 0.22 -11.98
CA ARG A 154 10.42 -0.14 -12.19
C ARG A 154 9.53 1.11 -12.16
N ALA A 155 9.67 1.96 -11.14
CA ALA A 155 8.96 3.23 -11.03
C ALA A 155 9.24 4.14 -12.24
N ALA A 156 10.51 4.18 -12.68
CA ALA A 156 10.92 4.95 -13.85
C ALA A 156 10.19 4.53 -15.14
N VAL A 157 10.12 3.22 -15.37
CA VAL A 157 9.45 2.66 -16.55
C VAL A 157 7.94 2.87 -16.48
N LEU A 158 7.34 2.79 -15.28
CA LEU A 158 5.92 3.08 -15.09
C LEU A 158 5.60 4.55 -15.37
N GLY A 159 6.40 5.50 -14.86
CA GLY A 159 6.22 6.93 -15.12
C GLY A 159 6.32 7.27 -16.62
N ALA A 160 7.35 6.74 -17.30
CA ALA A 160 7.49 6.93 -18.75
C ALA A 160 6.36 6.24 -19.55
N SER A 161 5.92 5.06 -19.12
CA SER A 161 4.77 4.38 -19.74
C SER A 161 3.50 5.21 -19.63
N ASP A 162 3.23 5.76 -18.45
CA ASP A 162 2.01 6.52 -18.18
C ASP A 162 1.99 7.82 -18.99
N GLY A 163 3.12 8.55 -19.02
CA GLY A 163 3.27 9.73 -19.86
C GLY A 163 3.06 9.45 -21.34
N LEU A 164 3.66 8.37 -21.85
CA LEU A 164 3.51 7.95 -23.25
C LEU A 164 2.05 7.63 -23.59
N VAL A 165 1.40 6.75 -22.82
CA VAL A 165 0.05 6.29 -23.11
C VAL A 165 -0.97 7.43 -22.96
N SER A 166 -0.90 8.19 -21.86
CA SER A 166 -1.86 9.27 -21.58
C SER A 166 -1.79 10.37 -22.65
N ASN A 167 -0.58 10.85 -22.98
CA ASN A 167 -0.43 11.94 -23.93
C ASN A 167 -0.66 11.48 -25.38
N PHE A 168 -0.33 10.23 -25.71
CA PHE A 168 -0.67 9.66 -27.01
C PHE A 168 -2.19 9.59 -27.22
N ASN A 169 -2.92 9.10 -26.24
CA ASN A 169 -4.38 9.02 -26.29
C ASN A 169 -5.03 10.41 -26.40
N LEU A 170 -4.50 11.40 -25.68
CA LEU A 170 -4.95 12.79 -25.77
C LEU A 170 -4.74 13.36 -27.18
N VAL A 171 -3.52 13.23 -27.72
CA VAL A 171 -3.16 13.70 -29.06
C VAL A 171 -4.02 13.03 -30.14
N MET A 172 -4.29 11.72 -30.01
CA MET A 172 -5.16 11.00 -30.94
C MET A 172 -6.63 11.44 -30.83
N GLY A 173 -7.12 11.74 -29.63
CA GLY A 173 -8.46 12.28 -29.45
C GLY A 173 -8.65 13.63 -30.13
N VAL A 174 -7.69 14.55 -29.97
CA VAL A 174 -7.73 15.85 -30.65
C VAL A 174 -7.56 15.71 -32.18
N ALA A 175 -6.70 14.79 -32.62
CA ALA A 175 -6.55 14.48 -34.05
C ALA A 175 -7.87 13.95 -34.66
N GLY A 176 -8.63 13.14 -33.91
CA GLY A 176 -9.94 12.63 -34.32
C GLY A 176 -10.96 13.74 -34.55
N ALA A 177 -10.90 14.83 -33.78
CA ALA A 177 -11.77 15.99 -33.93
C ALA A 177 -11.39 16.92 -35.12
N ALA A 178 -10.50 16.47 -36.02
CA ALA A 178 -10.07 17.19 -37.22
C ALA A 178 -9.46 18.60 -36.96
N VAL A 179 -8.78 18.76 -35.82
CA VAL A 179 -8.17 20.03 -35.41
C VAL A 179 -6.83 20.26 -36.14
N SER A 180 -6.43 21.52 -36.33
CA SER A 180 -5.14 21.88 -36.93
C SER A 180 -3.95 21.31 -36.16
N SER A 181 -2.85 21.00 -36.86
CA SER A 181 -1.63 20.45 -36.25
C SER A 181 -1.03 21.36 -35.16
N SER A 182 -1.20 22.67 -35.28
CA SER A 182 -0.76 23.63 -34.26
C SER A 182 -1.54 23.48 -32.95
N ASN A 183 -2.84 23.21 -33.02
CA ASN A 183 -3.65 22.98 -31.84
C ASN A 183 -3.33 21.62 -31.23
N ILE A 184 -3.08 20.59 -32.05
CA ILE A 184 -2.64 19.28 -31.55
C ILE A 184 -1.31 19.40 -30.81
N LEU A 185 -0.34 20.15 -31.35
CA LEU A 185 0.94 20.42 -30.69
C LEU A 185 0.73 21.14 -29.35
N LEU A 186 -0.08 22.21 -29.35
CA LEU A 186 -0.40 22.95 -28.13
C LEU A 186 -1.05 22.04 -27.08
N THR A 187 -2.02 21.23 -27.48
CA THR A 187 -2.69 20.28 -26.56
C THR A 187 -1.73 19.21 -26.06
N GLY A 188 -0.84 18.67 -26.91
CA GLY A 188 0.15 17.68 -26.50
C GLY A 188 1.17 18.24 -25.51
N ILE A 189 1.64 19.48 -25.70
CA ILE A 189 2.53 20.15 -24.74
C ILE A 189 1.79 20.47 -23.44
N ALA A 190 0.55 20.98 -23.53
CA ALA A 190 -0.27 21.25 -22.35
C ALA A 190 -0.57 19.98 -21.55
N GLY A 191 -0.91 18.88 -22.23
CA GLY A 191 -1.14 17.57 -21.62
C GLY A 191 0.11 17.00 -20.96
N LEU A 192 1.28 17.12 -21.60
CA LEU A 192 2.56 16.76 -21.01
C LEU A 192 2.82 17.53 -19.72
N LEU A 193 2.71 18.86 -19.74
CA LEU A 193 2.98 19.70 -18.58
C LEU A 193 1.96 19.45 -17.46
N ALA A 194 0.66 19.41 -17.78
CA ALA A 194 -0.39 19.16 -16.81
C ALA A 194 -0.26 17.77 -16.17
N GLY A 195 -0.06 16.72 -16.98
CA GLY A 195 0.14 15.36 -16.52
C GLY A 195 1.42 15.21 -15.69
N GLY A 196 2.53 15.80 -16.16
CA GLY A 196 3.81 15.78 -15.44
C GLY A 196 3.72 16.47 -14.08
N ILE A 197 3.11 17.66 -14.01
CA ILE A 197 2.91 18.38 -12.74
C ILE A 197 2.01 17.57 -11.80
N SER A 198 0.92 16.97 -12.32
CA SER A 198 0.03 16.12 -11.54
C SER A 198 0.76 14.91 -10.96
N MET A 199 1.59 14.22 -11.74
CA MET A 199 2.44 13.12 -11.29
C MET A 199 3.45 13.58 -10.22
N ALA A 200 4.10 14.72 -10.43
CA ALA A 200 5.06 15.26 -9.48
C ALA A 200 4.41 15.59 -8.13
N LEU A 201 3.25 16.24 -8.15
CA LEU A 201 2.50 16.57 -6.94
C LEU A 201 2.01 15.30 -6.24
N GLY A 202 1.49 14.33 -6.99
CA GLY A 202 1.06 13.04 -6.44
C GLY A 202 2.18 12.30 -5.74
N GLU A 203 3.36 12.22 -6.37
CA GLU A 203 4.54 11.58 -5.78
C GLU A 203 5.03 12.34 -4.54
N TRP A 204 5.09 13.67 -4.61
CA TRP A 204 5.49 14.50 -3.46
C TRP A 204 4.57 14.28 -2.25
N ILE A 205 3.26 14.33 -2.47
CA ILE A 205 2.25 14.13 -1.42
C ILE A 205 2.37 12.71 -0.86
N SER A 206 2.56 11.71 -1.72
CA SER A 206 2.72 10.32 -1.30
C SER A 206 3.93 10.16 -0.36
N VAL A 207 5.11 10.60 -0.79
CA VAL A 207 6.34 10.47 0.00
C VAL A 207 6.24 11.29 1.29
N GLN A 208 5.73 12.52 1.20
CA GLN A 208 5.61 13.39 2.36
C GLN A 208 4.60 12.87 3.38
N SER A 209 3.45 12.36 2.93
CA SER A 209 2.45 11.78 3.82
C SER A 209 2.95 10.50 4.50
N SER A 210 3.69 9.64 3.78
CA SER A 210 4.32 8.47 4.40
C SER A 210 5.35 8.87 5.43
N ARG A 211 6.18 9.88 5.14
CA ARG A 211 7.16 10.41 6.07
C ARG A 211 6.51 10.98 7.33
N GLU A 212 5.47 11.81 7.18
CA GLU A 212 4.74 12.39 8.32
C GLU A 212 4.07 11.31 9.18
N LEU A 213 3.57 10.24 8.55
CA LEU A 213 3.04 9.07 9.26
C LEU A 213 4.14 8.38 10.07
N TYR A 214 5.30 8.12 9.47
CA TYR A 214 6.43 7.47 10.14
C TYR A 214 6.98 8.31 11.29
N GLU A 215 7.16 9.62 11.08
CA GLU A 215 7.59 10.55 12.12
C GLU A 215 6.59 10.57 13.29
N ARG A 216 5.29 10.49 13.00
CA ARG A 216 4.25 10.40 14.02
C ARG A 216 4.32 9.08 14.80
N GLN A 217 4.44 7.95 14.11
CA GLN A 217 4.51 6.63 14.77
C GLN A 217 5.76 6.54 15.67
N ILE A 218 6.92 6.96 15.17
CA ILE A 218 8.15 7.04 15.99
C ILE A 218 7.97 7.99 17.18
N GLY A 219 7.21 9.08 17.01
CA GLY A 219 6.90 10.02 18.09
C GLY A 219 6.03 9.41 19.18
N ILE A 220 5.02 8.61 18.79
CA ILE A 220 4.15 7.87 19.72
C ILE A 220 4.97 6.82 20.46
N GLU A 221 5.73 6.02 19.73
CA GLU A 221 6.62 4.98 20.28
C GLU A 221 7.56 5.53 21.35
N LYS A 222 8.15 6.69 21.05
CA LYS A 222 9.01 7.39 22.01
C LYS A 222 8.28 7.81 23.28
N GLU A 223 7.03 8.26 23.17
CA GLU A 223 6.20 8.63 24.33
C GLU A 223 5.83 7.39 25.16
N GLU A 224 5.57 6.26 24.51
CA GLU A 224 5.16 5.00 25.15
C GLU A 224 6.34 4.35 25.90
N ILE A 225 7.55 4.39 25.34
CA ILE A 225 8.79 4.00 26.06
C ILE A 225 8.97 4.80 27.38
N GLU A 226 8.57 6.08 27.40
CA GLU A 226 8.68 6.92 28.59
C GLU A 226 7.52 6.72 29.59
N THR A 227 6.32 6.45 29.09
CA THR A 227 5.08 6.45 29.89
C THR A 227 4.63 5.05 30.33
N ASN A 228 4.82 4.03 29.48
CA ASN A 228 4.37 2.65 29.67
C ASN A 228 5.50 1.62 29.42
N PRO A 229 6.67 1.72 30.09
CA PRO A 229 7.82 0.86 29.79
C PRO A 229 7.57 -0.63 30.04
N GLU A 230 6.65 -0.99 30.95
CA GLU A 230 6.26 -2.38 31.15
C GLU A 230 5.52 -2.98 29.94
N GLU A 231 4.75 -2.17 29.21
CA GLU A 231 4.02 -2.59 28.01
C GLU A 231 5.01 -2.86 26.86
N GLU A 232 5.94 -1.92 26.61
CA GLU A 232 6.99 -2.05 25.59
C GLU A 232 7.90 -3.28 25.78
N ILE A 233 8.14 -3.67 27.03
CA ILE A 233 8.89 -4.90 27.33
C ILE A 233 8.11 -6.14 26.88
N GLU A 234 6.81 -6.20 27.14
CA GLU A 234 5.99 -7.33 26.70
C GLU A 234 5.85 -7.36 25.18
N GLU A 235 5.77 -6.21 24.52
CA GLU A 235 5.75 -6.11 23.06
C GLU A 235 7.05 -6.65 22.43
N LEU A 236 8.22 -6.21 22.91
CA LEU A 236 9.51 -6.76 22.48
C LEU A 236 9.64 -8.27 22.72
N ILE A 237 9.10 -8.77 23.84
CA ILE A 237 9.09 -10.21 24.12
C ILE A 237 8.29 -10.96 23.07
N LEU A 238 7.08 -10.49 22.75
CA LEU A 238 6.21 -11.10 21.76
C LEU A 238 6.85 -11.07 20.37
N ILE A 239 7.45 -9.94 19.99
CA ILE A 239 8.21 -9.78 18.74
C ILE A 239 9.32 -10.84 18.63
N TYR A 240 10.12 -11.01 19.69
CA TYR A 240 11.21 -11.98 19.70
C TYR A 240 10.71 -13.44 19.73
N GLN A 241 9.62 -13.72 20.45
CA GLN A 241 8.99 -15.03 20.45
C GLN A 241 8.52 -15.45 19.08
N ALA A 242 7.91 -14.52 18.34
CA ALA A 242 7.46 -14.79 16.98
C ALA A 242 8.63 -14.92 15.98
N LYS A 243 9.80 -14.34 16.29
CA LYS A 243 11.09 -14.64 15.62
C LYS A 243 11.71 -15.99 16.05
N GLY A 244 11.07 -16.74 16.96
CA GLY A 244 11.49 -18.07 17.41
C GLY A 244 12.40 -18.08 18.65
N ILE A 245 12.52 -16.96 19.36
CA ILE A 245 13.32 -16.85 20.60
C ILE A 245 12.45 -17.25 21.80
N SER A 246 12.94 -18.12 22.69
CA SER A 246 12.17 -18.50 23.88
C SER A 246 11.97 -17.33 24.84
N GLU A 247 10.86 -17.31 25.58
CA GLU A 247 10.56 -16.24 26.54
C GLU A 247 11.68 -16.03 27.57
N GLU A 248 12.27 -17.13 28.05
CA GLU A 248 13.39 -17.14 29.01
C GLU A 248 14.59 -16.32 28.52
N VAL A 249 14.77 -16.21 27.20
CA VAL A 249 15.82 -15.43 26.55
C VAL A 249 15.31 -14.05 26.11
N ALA A 250 14.08 -13.96 25.60
CA ALA A 250 13.49 -12.72 25.10
C ALA A 250 13.25 -11.69 26.21
N ARG A 251 12.75 -12.12 27.38
CA ARG A 251 12.44 -11.26 28.52
C ARG A 251 13.65 -10.49 29.07
N PRO A 252 14.77 -11.13 29.45
CA PRO A 252 15.95 -10.39 29.90
C PRO A 252 16.56 -9.51 28.81
N LEU A 253 16.40 -9.87 27.54
CA LEU A 253 16.85 -9.06 26.41
C LEU A 253 16.01 -7.78 26.24
N ALA A 254 14.67 -7.90 26.24
CA ALA A 254 13.75 -6.77 26.16
C ALA A 254 13.97 -5.77 27.30
N ILE A 255 14.06 -6.26 28.55
CA ILE A 255 14.39 -5.43 29.72
C ILE A 255 15.74 -4.72 29.52
N LYS A 256 16.74 -5.41 28.94
CA LYS A 256 18.07 -4.83 28.74
C LYS A 256 18.07 -3.74 27.66
N LEU A 257 17.28 -3.89 26.60
CA LEU A 257 17.14 -2.91 25.53
C LEU A 257 16.43 -1.65 26.02
N LEU A 258 15.36 -1.80 26.81
CA LEU A 258 14.61 -0.66 27.36
C LEU A 258 15.43 0.20 28.35
N GLN A 259 16.55 -0.30 28.88
CA GLN A 259 17.46 0.51 29.71
C GLN A 259 18.10 1.67 28.94
N ASN A 260 18.15 1.58 27.60
CA ASN A 260 18.60 2.67 26.75
C ASN A 260 17.45 3.08 25.81
N PRO A 261 16.75 4.20 26.09
CA PRO A 261 15.62 4.65 25.30
C PRO A 261 15.91 4.79 23.81
N ASP A 262 17.13 5.23 23.44
CA ASP A 262 17.50 5.37 22.03
C ASP A 262 17.63 4.01 21.32
N THR A 263 18.15 2.99 22.03
CA THR A 263 18.26 1.63 21.49
C THR A 263 16.90 0.93 21.47
N ALA A 264 16.07 1.17 22.47
CA ALA A 264 14.70 0.67 22.52
C ALA A 264 13.88 1.24 21.35
N LEU A 265 13.92 2.56 21.16
CA LEU A 265 13.21 3.23 20.07
C LEU A 265 13.69 2.78 18.68
N ASP A 266 15.00 2.64 18.46
CA ASP A 266 15.51 2.09 17.18
C ASP A 266 15.06 0.63 16.97
N THR A 267 15.04 -0.17 18.04
CA THR A 267 14.60 -1.57 17.97
C THR A 267 13.11 -1.66 17.67
N LEU A 268 12.26 -0.97 18.44
CA LEU A 268 10.80 -0.97 18.27
C LEU A 268 10.41 -0.38 16.92
N ALA A 269 11.00 0.74 16.51
CA ALA A 269 10.76 1.30 15.17
C ALA A 269 11.06 0.29 14.05
N ARG A 270 12.13 -0.50 14.16
CA ARG A 270 12.51 -1.48 13.13
C ARG A 270 11.73 -2.79 13.22
N ASP A 271 11.56 -3.33 14.43
CA ASP A 271 11.06 -4.68 14.66
C ASP A 271 9.54 -4.73 14.85
N GLU A 272 8.94 -3.64 15.32
CA GLU A 272 7.50 -3.49 15.50
C GLU A 272 6.89 -2.71 14.33
N LEU A 273 7.31 -1.47 14.11
CA LEU A 273 6.73 -0.58 13.09
C LEU A 273 7.20 -0.92 11.67
N GLY A 274 8.32 -1.65 11.54
CA GLY A 274 8.95 -1.93 10.23
C GLY A 274 9.52 -0.68 9.55
N ILE A 275 9.79 0.37 10.32
CA ILE A 275 10.31 1.66 9.86
C ILE A 275 11.82 1.68 10.10
N ASP A 276 12.57 2.18 9.12
CA ASP A 276 13.98 2.55 9.34
C ASP A 276 14.04 4.01 9.79
N PRO A 277 14.41 4.31 11.06
CA PRO A 277 14.48 5.69 11.54
C PRO A 277 15.49 6.55 10.74
N ASP A 278 16.48 5.92 10.11
CA ASP A 278 17.51 6.59 9.31
C ASP A 278 17.11 6.80 7.84
N ASP A 279 16.03 6.15 7.37
CA ASP A 279 15.53 6.28 5.99
C ASP A 279 14.00 6.33 5.93
N LEU A 280 13.45 7.53 6.07
CA LEU A 280 12.01 7.80 5.99
C LEU A 280 11.49 7.98 4.55
N GLY A 281 12.09 7.29 3.58
CA GLY A 281 11.66 7.33 2.17
C GLY A 281 12.35 8.42 1.32
N GLY A 282 13.50 8.94 1.78
CA GLY A 282 14.30 9.91 1.05
C GLY A 282 13.64 11.30 0.87
N SER A 283 14.00 12.00 -0.21
CA SER A 283 13.53 13.36 -0.47
C SER A 283 12.29 13.37 -1.37
N ALA A 284 11.16 13.85 -0.83
CA ALA A 284 9.92 14.04 -1.57
C ALA A 284 10.09 14.92 -2.83
N PHE A 285 10.95 15.96 -2.76
CA PHE A 285 11.24 16.81 -3.91
C PHE A 285 12.00 16.08 -5.01
N VAL A 286 12.97 15.23 -4.65
CA VAL A 286 13.71 14.43 -5.63
C VAL A 286 12.79 13.42 -6.30
N ALA A 287 11.90 12.76 -5.53
CA ALA A 287 10.91 11.84 -6.06
C ALA A 287 9.96 12.54 -7.05
N ALA A 288 9.38 13.68 -6.65
CA ALA A 288 8.50 14.49 -7.48
C ALA A 288 9.14 14.93 -8.79
N PHE A 289 10.37 15.46 -8.73
CA PHE A 289 11.08 15.93 -9.92
C PHE A 289 11.45 14.76 -10.85
N THR A 290 11.83 13.61 -10.28
CA THR A 290 12.13 12.41 -11.04
C THR A 290 10.87 11.90 -11.76
N SER A 291 9.73 11.82 -11.08
CA SER A 291 8.44 11.44 -11.67
C SER A 291 8.02 12.40 -12.79
N PHE A 292 8.18 13.72 -12.60
CA PHE A 292 7.93 14.72 -13.64
C PHE A 292 8.74 14.44 -14.92
N LEU A 293 10.05 14.23 -14.76
CA LEU A 293 10.96 14.00 -15.89
C LEU A 293 10.63 12.71 -16.63
N LEU A 294 10.41 11.62 -15.89
CA LEU A 294 10.09 10.31 -16.46
C LEU A 294 8.79 10.34 -17.23
N PHE A 295 7.75 10.95 -16.65
CA PHE A 295 6.49 11.18 -17.34
C PHE A 295 6.70 12.00 -18.61
N SER A 296 7.44 13.10 -18.52
CA SER A 296 7.70 14.00 -19.66
C SER A 296 8.44 13.30 -20.80
N VAL A 297 9.41 12.43 -20.49
CA VAL A 297 10.14 11.62 -21.48
C VAL A 297 9.20 10.70 -22.25
N GLY A 298 8.21 10.10 -21.58
CA GLY A 298 7.19 9.32 -22.26
C GLY A 298 6.24 10.19 -23.09
N ALA A 299 5.72 11.25 -22.46
CA ALA A 299 4.69 12.11 -23.01
C ALA A 299 5.14 12.92 -24.24
N ILE A 300 6.43 13.21 -24.39
CA ILE A 300 6.92 13.98 -25.55
C ILE A 300 6.92 13.17 -26.84
N ILE A 301 7.07 11.84 -26.76
CA ILE A 301 7.18 10.93 -27.92
C ILE A 301 6.04 11.13 -28.95
N PRO A 302 4.75 11.10 -28.57
CA PRO A 302 3.64 11.34 -29.51
C PRO A 302 3.61 12.76 -30.07
N VAL A 303 4.24 13.73 -29.40
CA VAL A 303 4.21 15.16 -29.75
C VAL A 303 5.32 15.54 -30.73
N ILE A 304 6.47 14.85 -30.69
CA ILE A 304 7.65 15.14 -31.53
C ILE A 304 7.29 15.39 -33.02
N PRO A 305 6.47 14.56 -33.69
CA PRO A 305 6.21 14.76 -35.10
C PRO A 305 5.47 16.06 -35.43
N PHE A 306 4.68 16.59 -34.49
CA PHE A 306 3.90 17.82 -34.70
C PHE A 306 4.73 19.10 -34.61
N PHE A 307 6.00 19.03 -34.19
CA PHE A 307 6.92 20.18 -34.29
C PHE A 307 7.36 20.46 -35.72
N ILE A 308 7.34 19.46 -36.60
CA ILE A 308 7.96 19.52 -37.94
C ILE A 308 6.95 19.24 -39.04
N LEU A 309 6.04 18.29 -38.81
CA LEU A 309 5.08 17.81 -39.80
C LEU A 309 3.68 18.39 -39.53
N THR A 310 2.85 18.40 -40.57
CA THR A 310 1.46 18.85 -40.51
C THR A 310 0.51 17.86 -41.18
N GLY A 311 -0.79 18.02 -40.91
CA GLY A 311 -1.86 17.20 -41.47
C GLY A 311 -1.77 15.72 -41.07
N GLN A 312 -2.29 14.84 -41.94
CA GLN A 312 -2.36 13.41 -41.67
C GLN A 312 -0.98 12.75 -41.56
N THR A 313 0.03 13.28 -42.26
CA THR A 313 1.40 12.80 -42.17
C THR A 313 1.96 12.92 -40.75
N ALA A 314 1.65 14.01 -40.04
CA ALA A 314 2.05 14.18 -38.63
C ALA A 314 1.39 13.15 -37.72
N VAL A 315 0.09 12.87 -37.94
CA VAL A 315 -0.69 11.89 -37.16
C VAL A 315 -0.12 10.48 -37.35
N TYR A 316 0.09 10.02 -38.59
CA TYR A 316 0.66 8.70 -38.84
C TYR A 316 2.08 8.55 -38.29
N THR A 317 2.89 9.61 -38.38
CA THR A 317 4.24 9.60 -37.80
C THR A 317 4.20 9.54 -36.27
N SER A 318 3.24 10.23 -35.63
CA SER A 318 2.98 10.14 -34.19
C SER A 318 2.59 8.72 -33.77
N ILE A 319 1.68 8.08 -34.49
CA ILE A 319 1.31 6.68 -34.25
C ILE A 319 2.54 5.76 -34.35
N ALA A 320 3.40 5.96 -35.36
CA ALA A 320 4.60 5.16 -35.52
C ALA A 320 5.58 5.33 -34.36
N PHE A 321 5.85 6.58 -33.95
CA PHE A 321 6.74 6.91 -32.82
C PHE A 321 6.20 6.33 -31.51
N SER A 322 4.91 6.51 -31.25
CA SER A 322 4.24 5.95 -30.07
C SER A 322 4.26 4.43 -30.07
N THR A 323 4.06 3.77 -31.22
CA THR A 323 4.12 2.31 -31.33
C THR A 323 5.51 1.78 -30.96
N VAL A 324 6.57 2.42 -31.47
CA VAL A 324 7.95 2.08 -31.10
C VAL A 324 8.20 2.34 -29.61
N GLY A 325 7.76 3.49 -29.09
CA GLY A 325 7.86 3.82 -27.67
C GLY A 325 7.17 2.78 -26.78
N LEU A 326 5.94 2.38 -27.12
CA LEU A 326 5.16 1.38 -26.38
C LEU A 326 5.86 0.02 -26.39
N PHE A 327 6.41 -0.39 -27.54
CA PHE A 327 7.20 -1.61 -27.62
C PHE A 327 8.43 -1.56 -26.72
N LEU A 328 9.19 -0.45 -26.76
CA LEU A 328 10.40 -0.28 -25.97
C LEU A 328 10.10 -0.28 -24.47
N VAL A 329 9.08 0.46 -24.04
CA VAL A 329 8.61 0.44 -22.64
C VAL A 329 8.22 -0.98 -22.25
N GLY A 330 7.39 -1.67 -23.05
CA GLY A 330 6.99 -3.05 -22.80
C GLY A 330 8.17 -4.02 -22.77
N ALA A 331 9.17 -3.84 -23.63
CA ALA A 331 10.41 -4.61 -23.63
C ALA A 331 11.23 -4.37 -22.35
N ILE A 332 11.38 -3.12 -21.90
CA ILE A 332 12.11 -2.81 -20.67
C ILE A 332 11.41 -3.44 -19.44
N THR A 333 10.07 -3.52 -19.43
CA THR A 333 9.35 -4.18 -18.32
C THR A 333 9.69 -5.67 -18.16
N THR A 334 10.26 -6.33 -19.18
CA THR A 334 10.67 -7.74 -19.03
C THR A 334 11.88 -7.92 -18.14
N LEU A 335 12.68 -6.87 -17.94
CA LEU A 335 13.80 -6.88 -17.00
C LEU A 335 13.32 -7.18 -15.56
N PHE A 336 12.08 -6.83 -15.22
CA PHE A 336 11.50 -7.08 -13.89
C PHE A 336 10.57 -8.29 -13.84
N THR A 337 9.91 -8.61 -14.96
CA THR A 337 8.86 -9.64 -14.98
C THR A 337 9.35 -11.01 -15.45
N GLY A 338 10.57 -11.10 -16.00
CA GLY A 338 11.13 -12.34 -16.55
C GLY A 338 10.36 -12.90 -17.76
N ARG A 339 9.39 -12.16 -18.29
CA ARG A 339 8.54 -12.55 -19.44
C ARG A 339 9.30 -12.36 -20.75
N ASN A 340 8.79 -12.96 -21.83
CA ASN A 340 9.34 -12.77 -23.18
C ASN A 340 9.18 -11.31 -23.65
N ILE A 341 10.27 -10.72 -24.17
CA ILE A 341 10.34 -9.34 -24.68
C ILE A 341 9.24 -9.04 -25.71
N PHE A 342 9.06 -9.92 -26.68
CA PHE A 342 8.05 -9.74 -27.73
C PHE A 342 6.63 -9.80 -27.17
N TYR A 343 6.39 -10.67 -26.19
CA TYR A 343 5.08 -10.77 -25.55
C TYR A 343 4.72 -9.47 -24.81
N SER A 344 5.62 -8.96 -23.96
CA SER A 344 5.35 -7.73 -23.19
C SER A 344 5.30 -6.49 -24.08
N GLY A 345 6.20 -6.37 -25.06
CA GLY A 345 6.21 -5.28 -26.02
C GLY A 345 4.94 -5.25 -26.88
N LEU A 346 4.53 -6.40 -27.44
CA LEU A 346 3.34 -6.49 -28.28
C LEU A 346 2.06 -6.23 -27.47
N ARG A 347 1.99 -6.73 -26.23
CA ARG A 347 0.90 -6.44 -25.31
C ARG A 347 0.73 -4.93 -25.10
N GLN A 348 1.83 -4.22 -24.87
CA GLN A 348 1.80 -2.77 -24.66
C GLN A 348 1.35 -2.01 -25.93
N ILE A 349 1.83 -2.43 -27.10
CA ILE A 349 1.35 -1.89 -28.39
C ILE A 349 -0.17 -2.08 -28.52
N ILE A 350 -0.67 -3.31 -28.31
CA ILE A 350 -2.08 -3.63 -28.52
C ILE A 350 -2.97 -2.76 -27.62
N PHE A 351 -2.68 -2.69 -26.32
CA PHE A 351 -3.49 -1.88 -25.41
C PHE A 351 -3.36 -0.38 -25.71
N GLY A 352 -2.16 0.11 -26.03
CA GLY A 352 -1.96 1.52 -26.38
C GLY A 352 -2.69 1.93 -27.66
N LEU A 353 -2.62 1.10 -28.72
CA LEU A 353 -3.32 1.38 -29.98
C LEU A 353 -4.84 1.24 -29.84
N LEU A 354 -5.33 0.29 -29.06
CA LEU A 354 -6.77 0.17 -28.79
C LEU A 354 -7.31 1.39 -28.05
N ALA A 355 -6.59 1.87 -27.03
CA ALA A 355 -6.96 3.08 -26.31
C ALA A 355 -6.94 4.32 -27.23
N ALA A 356 -5.89 4.47 -28.03
CA ALA A 356 -5.76 5.55 -29.00
C ALA A 356 -6.86 5.53 -30.08
N ALA A 357 -7.22 4.34 -30.57
CA ALA A 357 -8.33 4.19 -31.52
C ALA A 357 -9.66 4.59 -30.89
N ALA A 358 -9.89 4.23 -29.63
CA ALA A 358 -11.08 4.63 -28.89
C ALA A 358 -11.13 6.15 -28.69
N THR A 359 -10.04 6.79 -28.27
CA THR A 359 -10.02 8.25 -28.08
C THR A 359 -10.13 9.01 -29.39
N TYR A 360 -9.48 8.55 -30.46
CA TYR A 360 -9.65 9.11 -31.81
C TYR A 360 -11.10 9.05 -32.26
N PHE A 361 -11.76 7.89 -32.08
CA PHE A 361 -13.17 7.71 -32.43
C PHE A 361 -14.07 8.66 -31.63
N ILE A 362 -13.89 8.75 -30.31
CA ILE A 362 -14.62 9.70 -29.45
C ILE A 362 -14.40 11.14 -29.93
N GLY A 363 -13.16 11.50 -30.22
CA GLY A 363 -12.80 12.82 -30.76
C GLY A 363 -13.53 13.12 -32.07
N SER A 364 -13.62 12.14 -32.97
CA SER A 364 -14.35 12.29 -34.24
C SER A 364 -15.85 12.52 -34.05
N LEU A 365 -16.48 11.86 -33.07
CA LEU A 365 -17.90 12.06 -32.76
C LEU A 365 -18.16 13.47 -32.19
N ILE A 366 -17.29 13.92 -31.29
CA ILE A 366 -17.41 15.24 -30.66
C ILE A 366 -17.14 16.34 -31.70
N GLY A 367 -16.09 16.18 -32.51
CA GLY A 367 -15.74 17.13 -33.58
C GLY A 367 -16.90 17.36 -34.55
N VAL A 368 -17.59 16.30 -34.97
CA VAL A 368 -18.79 16.41 -35.84
C VAL A 368 -19.94 17.18 -35.18
N SER A 369 -20.03 17.18 -33.84
CA SER A 369 -21.10 17.86 -33.09
C SER A 369 -20.78 19.33 -32.76
N LEU A 370 -19.51 19.73 -32.82
CA LEU A 370 -19.03 21.10 -32.53
C LEU A 370 -18.70 21.91 -33.81
N SER A 371 -18.82 21.30 -34.99
CA SER A 371 -18.47 21.90 -36.30
C SER A 371 -19.63 22.59 -36.98
#